data_AF-A0A9E3SJG2-F1
#
_entry.id   AF-A0A9E3SJG2-F1
#
_cell.length_a   1.000
_cell.length_b   1.000
_cell.length_c   1.000
_cell.angle_alpha   90.00
_cell.angle_beta   90.00
_cell.angle_gamma   90.00
#
_symmetry.space_group_name_H-M   'P 1'
#
loop_
_entity.id
_entity.type
_entity.pdbx_description
1 polymer ?
#
loop_
_entity_poly.entity_id
_entity_poly.type
_entity_poly.pdbx_seq_one_letter_code
_entity_poly.pdbx_strand_id
1 'polypeptide(L)'
;AEPRAEARGWGAEAIADVRDAMRAVSPIAEANACGMGASSCFKCHNGQRAAAPSQEKWHTDHKSVDNSCVGCHKGNPRLIKKDLAHSQMVKDPRPNPAEMCASCHKTGNAADLVKAYKK
;
A
#
# COMPACT_ATOMS: atom_id res chain seq x y z
N ALA A 1 32.90 -6.70 -18.48
CA ALA A 1 31.76 -7.03 -19.34
C ALA A 1 30.53 -6.34 -18.77
N GLU A 2 29.95 -5.39 -19.49
CA GLU A 2 28.73 -4.69 -19.10
C GLU A 2 27.51 -5.61 -19.31
N PRO A 3 26.49 -5.61 -18.43
CA PRO A 3 25.30 -6.41 -18.64
C PRO A 3 24.45 -5.81 -19.76
N ARG A 4 24.21 -6.62 -20.79
CA ARG A 4 23.34 -6.31 -21.92
C ARG A 4 21.89 -6.26 -21.43
N ALA A 5 21.22 -5.13 -21.60
CA ALA A 5 19.79 -5.01 -21.30
C ALA A 5 19.00 -6.04 -22.15
N GLU A 6 18.29 -6.94 -21.49
CA GLU A 6 17.36 -7.85 -22.16
C GLU A 6 16.28 -7.00 -22.85
N ALA A 7 16.20 -7.09 -24.17
CA ALA A 7 15.09 -6.53 -24.92
C ALA A 7 13.81 -7.24 -24.46
N ARG A 8 12.89 -6.50 -23.82
CA ARG A 8 11.54 -7.00 -23.57
C ARG A 8 10.93 -7.32 -24.92
N GLY A 9 10.75 -8.61 -25.20
CA GLY A 9 10.14 -9.05 -26.45
C GLY A 9 8.64 -8.81 -26.41
N TRP A 10 8.06 -8.62 -27.60
CA TRP A 10 6.64 -8.35 -27.92
C TRP A 10 5.56 -9.10 -27.10
N GLY A 11 5.91 -10.24 -26.48
CA GLY A 11 5.02 -10.96 -25.57
C GLY A 11 4.82 -10.27 -24.21
N ALA A 12 5.78 -9.46 -23.76
CA ALA A 12 5.69 -8.75 -22.49
C ALA A 12 4.65 -7.62 -22.55
N GLU A 13 4.58 -6.93 -23.69
CA GLU A 13 3.61 -5.88 -23.99
C GLU A 13 2.20 -6.47 -24.11
N ALA A 14 2.04 -7.57 -24.85
CA ALA A 14 0.74 -8.25 -24.98
C ALA A 14 0.19 -8.76 -23.63
N ILE A 15 1.05 -9.27 -22.74
CA ILE A 15 0.65 -9.68 -21.39
C ILE A 15 0.27 -8.47 -20.53
N ALA A 16 0.96 -7.33 -20.69
CA ALA A 16 0.61 -6.10 -19.98
C ALA A 16 -0.77 -5.57 -20.40
N ASP A 17 -1.07 -5.57 -21.70
CA ASP A 17 -2.37 -5.15 -22.23
C ASP A 17 -3.52 -6.04 -21.73
N VAL A 18 -3.30 -7.36 -21.70
CA VAL A 18 -4.29 -8.31 -21.17
C VAL A 18 -4.51 -8.09 -19.67
N ARG A 19 -3.45 -7.87 -18.89
CA ARG A 19 -3.58 -7.54 -17.46
C ARG A 19 -4.38 -6.25 -17.26
N ASP A 20 -4.10 -5.21 -18.04
CA ASP A 20 -4.79 -3.92 -17.89
C ASP A 20 -6.26 -4.01 -18.32
N ALA A 21 -6.58 -4.79 -19.37
CA ALA A 21 -7.95 -5.10 -19.74
C ALA A 21 -8.68 -5.90 -18.64
N MET A 22 -8.01 -6.88 -18.03
CA MET A 22 -8.56 -7.65 -16.90
C MET A 22 -8.80 -6.78 -15.66
N ARG A 23 -7.90 -5.82 -15.36
CA ARG A 23 -8.10 -4.82 -14.30
C ARG A 23 -9.36 -4.00 -14.51
N ALA A 24 -9.61 -3.57 -15.75
CA ALA A 24 -10.73 -2.69 -16.07
C ALA A 24 -12.09 -3.37 -15.89
N VAL A 25 -12.15 -4.69 -16.09
CA VAL A 25 -13.40 -5.47 -15.99
C VAL A 25 -13.54 -6.24 -14.68
N SER A 26 -12.49 -6.34 -13.88
CA SER A 26 -12.50 -7.11 -12.63
C SER A 26 -13.36 -6.41 -11.56
N PRO A 27 -14.34 -7.11 -10.95
CA PRO A 27 -15.07 -6.60 -9.80
C PRO A 27 -14.24 -6.67 -8.50
N ILE A 28 -13.04 -7.26 -8.56
CA ILE A 28 -12.12 -7.42 -7.44
C ILE A 28 -10.94 -6.47 -7.68
N ALA A 29 -10.73 -5.54 -6.75
CA ALA A 29 -9.57 -4.65 -6.78
C ALA A 29 -8.29 -5.48 -6.72
N GLU A 30 -7.37 -5.23 -7.66
CA GLU A 30 -6.09 -5.91 -7.65
C GLU A 30 -5.32 -5.62 -6.36
N ALA A 31 -4.67 -6.66 -5.86
CA ALA A 31 -3.71 -6.54 -4.79
C ALA A 31 -2.56 -5.63 -5.25
N ASN A 32 -2.23 -4.60 -4.46
CA ASN A 32 -1.03 -3.80 -4.67
C ASN A 32 0.25 -4.65 -4.54
N ALA A 33 1.42 -4.02 -4.73
CA ALA A 33 2.72 -4.67 -4.62
C ALA A 33 2.97 -5.39 -3.27
N CYS A 34 2.15 -5.14 -2.25
CA CYS A 34 2.18 -5.82 -0.95
C CYS A 34 1.03 -6.85 -0.79
N GLY A 35 0.35 -7.29 -1.87
CA GLY A 35 -0.66 -8.35 -1.82
C GLY A 35 -2.04 -7.93 -1.31
N MET A 36 -2.29 -6.63 -1.14
CA MET A 36 -3.50 -6.10 -0.48
C MET A 36 -4.32 -5.24 -1.44
N GLY A 37 -5.62 -5.51 -1.62
CA GLY A 37 -6.48 -4.65 -2.44
C GLY A 37 -6.70 -3.26 -1.81
N ALA A 38 -7.22 -2.30 -2.59
CA ALA A 38 -7.61 -0.98 -2.10
C ALA A 38 -8.49 -1.09 -0.84
N SER A 39 -8.05 -0.46 0.26
CA SER A 39 -8.68 -0.65 1.57
C SER A 39 -10.10 -0.08 1.61
N SER A 40 -11.04 -0.78 2.26
CA SER A 40 -12.41 -0.26 2.46
C SER A 40 -12.47 0.97 3.38
N CYS A 41 -11.36 1.33 4.04
CA CYS A 41 -11.25 2.48 4.94
C CYS A 41 -11.78 3.79 4.33
N PHE A 42 -11.59 4.00 3.02
CA PHE A 42 -12.03 5.22 2.32
C PHE A 42 -13.55 5.36 2.24
N LYS A 43 -14.33 4.29 2.46
CA LYS A 43 -15.80 4.39 2.56
C LYS A 43 -16.25 5.29 3.71
N CYS A 44 -15.42 5.43 4.74
CA CYS A 44 -15.65 6.33 5.87
C CYS A 44 -14.64 7.49 5.88
N HIS A 45 -13.36 7.24 5.62
CA HIS A 45 -12.29 8.26 5.60
C HIS A 45 -12.23 9.03 4.28
N ASN A 46 -13.34 9.68 3.93
CA ASN A 46 -13.51 10.45 2.71
C ASN A 46 -13.54 11.98 2.94
N GLY A 47 -13.27 12.43 4.17
CA GLY A 47 -13.37 13.83 4.56
C GLY A 47 -14.78 14.29 4.93
N GLN A 48 -15.81 13.47 4.71
CA GLN A 48 -17.20 13.78 5.10
C GLN A 48 -17.64 12.98 6.33
N ARG A 49 -17.50 11.65 6.30
CA ARG A 49 -17.93 10.75 7.40
C ARG A 49 -16.87 10.62 8.48
N ALA A 50 -15.60 10.68 8.08
CA ALA A 50 -14.44 10.76 8.93
C ALA A 50 -13.35 11.55 8.18
N ALA A 51 -12.39 12.09 8.92
CA ALA A 51 -11.26 12.81 8.32
C ALA A 51 -10.56 11.94 7.26
N ALA A 52 -10.28 12.53 6.10
CA ALA A 52 -9.49 11.86 5.08
C ALA A 52 -8.08 11.56 5.60
N PRO A 53 -7.38 10.55 5.04
CA PRO A 53 -5.97 10.30 5.38
C PRO A 53 -5.12 11.54 5.15
N SER A 54 -4.11 11.73 6.02
CA SER A 54 -3.25 12.90 5.93
C SER A 54 -2.46 12.92 4.62
N GLN A 55 -2.17 14.10 4.10
CA GLN A 55 -1.28 14.28 2.95
C GLN A 55 0.17 14.51 3.39
N GLU A 56 0.55 13.97 4.56
CA GLU A 56 1.93 14.03 5.04
C GLU A 56 2.88 13.35 4.04
N LYS A 57 4.13 13.82 3.98
CA LYS A 57 5.16 13.33 3.05
C LYS A 57 5.25 11.81 2.97
N TRP A 58 5.06 11.13 4.11
CA TRP A 58 5.02 9.67 4.18
C TRP A 58 4.01 9.05 3.19
N HIS A 59 2.77 9.56 3.14
CA HIS A 59 1.74 9.04 2.24
C HIS A 59 2.06 9.33 0.78
N THR A 60 2.65 10.50 0.48
CA THR A 60 3.09 10.84 -0.88
C THR A 60 4.18 9.89 -1.38
N ASP A 61 5.17 9.61 -0.53
CA ASP A 61 6.29 8.73 -0.88
C ASP A 61 5.86 7.25 -0.99
N HIS A 62 4.76 6.87 -0.32
CA HIS A 62 4.18 5.52 -0.38
C HIS A 62 2.96 5.42 -1.30
N LYS A 63 2.74 6.36 -2.22
CA LYS A 63 1.61 6.30 -3.17
C LYS A 63 1.57 5.03 -4.01
N SER A 64 2.72 4.39 -4.24
CA SER A 64 2.85 3.16 -5.02
C SER A 64 2.23 1.93 -4.35
N VAL A 65 1.98 1.97 -3.04
CA VAL A 65 1.22 0.92 -2.35
C VAL A 65 -0.29 1.09 -2.49
N ASP A 66 -0.73 1.98 -3.38
CA ASP A 66 -2.13 2.19 -3.79
C ASP A 66 -3.12 2.12 -2.61
N ASN A 67 -2.94 3.03 -1.65
CA ASN A 67 -3.92 3.23 -0.59
C ASN A 67 -4.13 2.00 0.34
N SER A 68 -3.09 1.17 0.51
CA SER A 68 -3.05 0.05 1.46
C SER A 68 -3.04 0.48 2.93
N CYS A 69 -4.12 1.08 3.43
CA CYS A 69 -4.17 1.59 4.80
C CYS A 69 -3.79 0.50 5.82
N VAL A 70 -4.25 -0.73 5.60
CA VAL A 70 -4.05 -1.88 6.51
C VAL A 70 -2.61 -2.38 6.52
N GLY A 71 -1.86 -2.18 5.44
CA GLY A 71 -0.45 -2.55 5.38
C GLY A 71 0.38 -1.82 6.44
N CYS A 72 0.03 -0.56 6.72
CA CYS A 72 0.73 0.26 7.70
C CYS A 72 -0.04 0.41 9.01
N HIS A 73 -1.34 0.67 8.93
CA HIS A 73 -2.18 0.98 10.09
C HIS A 73 -2.89 -0.24 10.68
N LYS A 74 -2.74 -1.45 10.11
CA LYS A 74 -3.46 -2.66 10.55
C LYS A 74 -4.99 -2.44 10.53
N GLY A 75 -5.73 -3.10 11.43
CA GLY A 75 -7.19 -3.09 11.45
C GLY A 75 -7.81 -4.12 10.51
N ASN A 76 -9.14 -4.13 10.46
CA ASN A 76 -9.91 -5.07 9.65
C ASN A 76 -10.66 -4.34 8.52
N PRO A 77 -10.16 -4.39 7.27
CA PRO A 77 -10.79 -3.72 6.13
C PRO A 77 -12.06 -4.42 5.65
N ARG A 78 -12.48 -5.53 6.25
CA ARG A 78 -13.68 -6.26 5.83
C ARG A 78 -14.90 -5.89 6.67
N LEU A 79 -14.72 -5.13 7.76
CA LEU A 79 -15.77 -4.80 8.71
C LEU A 79 -16.13 -3.32 8.65
N ILE A 80 -17.42 -3.01 8.83
CA ILE A 80 -17.96 -1.64 8.81
C ILE A 80 -18.18 -1.11 10.24
N LYS A 81 -18.40 -2.00 11.22
CA LYS A 81 -18.56 -1.59 12.62
C LYS A 81 -17.24 -1.02 13.12
N LYS A 82 -17.23 0.28 13.46
CA LYS A 82 -16.04 1.06 13.83
C LYS A 82 -15.11 0.32 14.79
N ASP A 83 -15.63 -0.19 15.90
CA ASP A 83 -14.79 -0.81 16.93
C ASP A 83 -14.09 -2.08 16.45
N LEU A 84 -14.74 -2.85 15.55
CA LEU A 84 -14.17 -4.05 14.98
C LEU A 84 -13.20 -3.72 13.83
N ALA A 85 -13.56 -2.76 12.99
CA ALA A 85 -12.72 -2.28 11.88
C ALA A 85 -11.41 -1.67 12.39
N HIS A 86 -11.47 -0.94 13.51
CA HIS A 86 -10.30 -0.33 14.15
C HIS A 86 -9.63 -1.22 15.20
N SER A 87 -10.10 -2.46 15.40
CA SER A 87 -9.47 -3.36 16.36
C SER A 87 -8.02 -3.61 15.95
N GLN A 88 -7.10 -3.48 16.91
CA GLN A 88 -5.65 -3.62 16.70
C GLN A 88 -5.06 -2.63 15.67
N MET A 89 -5.76 -1.55 15.35
CA MET A 89 -5.26 -0.52 14.44
C MET A 89 -4.14 0.28 15.11
N VAL A 90 -3.08 0.56 14.35
CA VAL A 90 -1.95 1.38 14.74
C VAL A 90 -2.11 2.78 14.16
N LYS A 91 -2.14 3.80 15.02
CA LYS A 91 -2.29 5.20 14.59
C LYS A 91 -1.05 5.71 13.85
N ASP A 92 0.13 5.37 14.34
CA ASP A 92 1.41 5.76 13.76
C ASP A 92 2.32 4.52 13.61
N PRO A 93 2.64 4.08 12.39
CA PRO A 93 3.48 2.90 12.17
C PRO A 93 4.98 3.16 12.38
N ARG A 94 5.41 4.43 12.42
CA ARG A 94 6.83 4.84 12.46
C ARG A 94 7.59 4.42 13.72
N PRO A 95 6.98 4.34 14.93
CA PRO A 95 7.68 3.88 16.14
C PRO A 95 8.11 2.41 16.10
N ASN A 96 7.45 1.57 15.28
CA ASN A 96 7.71 0.12 15.20
C ASN A 96 8.17 -0.31 13.79
N PRO A 97 9.30 0.23 13.27
CA PRO A 97 9.70 0.05 11.88
C PRO A 97 9.99 -1.40 11.51
N ALA A 98 10.54 -2.19 12.44
CA ALA A 98 10.84 -3.60 12.22
C ALA A 98 9.58 -4.43 11.95
N GLU A 99 8.45 -4.07 12.59
CA GLU A 99 7.18 -4.78 12.42
C GLU A 99 6.37 -4.24 11.24
N MET A 100 6.38 -2.91 11.04
CA MET A 100 5.51 -2.23 10.07
C MET A 100 6.10 -2.14 8.67
N CYS A 101 7.43 -2.11 8.54
CA CYS A 101 8.10 -1.83 7.26
C CYS A 101 8.75 -3.07 6.64
N ALA A 102 9.15 -4.06 7.46
CA ALA A 102 9.95 -5.20 7.01
C ALA A 102 9.23 -6.14 6.01
N SER A 103 7.89 -6.09 5.95
CA SER A 103 7.10 -6.88 5.00
C SER A 103 7.36 -6.48 3.54
N CYS A 104 7.55 -5.18 3.27
CA CYS A 104 7.81 -4.66 1.92
C CYS A 104 9.28 -4.14 1.76
N HIS A 105 9.93 -3.67 2.83
CA HIS A 105 11.36 -3.27 2.83
C HIS A 105 12.27 -4.39 3.36
N LYS A 106 12.57 -5.36 2.50
CA LYS A 106 13.37 -6.56 2.85
C LYS A 106 14.88 -6.30 2.93
N THR A 107 15.35 -5.16 2.44
CA THR A 107 16.77 -4.80 2.39
C THR A 107 17.01 -3.51 3.16
N GLY A 108 18.21 -3.39 3.73
CA GLY A 108 18.56 -2.27 4.59
C GLY A 108 17.95 -2.38 5.99
N ASN A 109 18.23 -1.38 6.83
CA ASN A 109 17.71 -1.30 8.19
C ASN A 109 16.45 -0.44 8.22
N ALA A 110 15.32 -1.04 8.60
CA ALA A 110 14.04 -0.35 8.69
C ALA A 110 14.07 0.88 9.62
N ALA A 111 14.91 0.87 10.67
CA ALA A 111 15.05 2.02 11.56
C ALA A 111 15.67 3.24 10.87
N ASP A 112 16.54 3.01 9.87
CA ASP A 112 17.16 4.09 9.10
C ASP A 112 16.17 4.71 8.10
N LEU A 113 15.30 3.89 7.51
CA LEU A 113 14.27 4.36 6.56
C LEU A 113 13.31 5.38 7.18
N VAL A 114 12.99 5.21 8.47
CA VAL A 114 12.04 6.10 9.16
C VAL A 114 12.67 7.43 9.57
N LYS A 115 14.00 7.55 9.63
CA LYS A 115 14.69 8.80 10.03
C LYS A 115 14.29 9.99 9.16
N ALA A 116 14.06 9.77 7.86
CA ALA A 116 13.62 10.80 6.92
C ALA A 116 12.22 11.39 7.24
N TYR A 117 11.49 10.78 8.19
CA TYR A 117 10.12 11.13 8.54
C TYR A 117 9.92 11.37 10.04
N LYS A 118 10.99 11.35 10.84
CA LYS A 118 10.96 11.80 12.24
C LYS A 118 11.04 13.34 12.20
N LYS A 119 10.00 14.01 12.70
CA LYS A 119 10.07 15.43 13.04
C LYS A 119 10.75 15.57 14.39
#